data_AF-A0A4Q5VKV0-F1
#
_entry.id   AF-A0A4Q5VKV0-F1
#
_cell.length_a   1.000
_cell.length_b   1.000
_cell.length_c   1.000
_cell.angle_alpha   90.00
_cell.angle_beta   90.00
_cell.angle_gamma   90.00
#
_symmetry.space_group_name_H-M   'P 1'
#
loop_
_entity.id
_entity.type
_entity.pdbx_description
1 polymer ?
#
loop_
_entity_poly.entity_id
_entity_poly.type
_entity_poly.pdbx_seq_one_letter_code
_entity_poly.pdbx_strand_id
1 'polypeptide(L)'
;MKILPFSIVPFMFLLTACGGGGSGDSFNSSFNGKVTVNGQEYQCPSQKTYDNCSNSSNRDCSGCTTDSDTNGSTITSACTATASNIYQVTQDGCTVNFSTGKQTGVCVSGSLRLLSGTGFTKAQVSSQGASFANGVTINGVSLRCSLN
;
A
#
# COMPACT_ATOMS: atom_id res chain seq x y z
N MET A 1 35.78 -45.96 -9.09
CA MET A 1 34.94 -45.88 -7.86
C MET A 1 35.45 -44.70 -7.05
N LYS A 2 34.70 -43.79 -6.44
CA LYS A 2 33.26 -43.50 -6.28
C LYS A 2 33.20 -42.05 -5.75
N ILE A 3 32.29 -41.25 -6.31
CA ILE A 3 31.32 -40.37 -5.61
C ILE A 3 31.83 -39.08 -4.90
N LEU A 4 31.46 -37.93 -5.50
CA LEU A 4 31.17 -36.64 -4.84
C LEU A 4 30.02 -36.78 -3.82
N PRO A 5 29.96 -35.94 -2.77
CA PRO A 5 28.86 -34.97 -2.82
C PRO A 5 29.13 -33.59 -2.19
N PHE A 6 28.36 -32.64 -2.73
CA PHE A 6 27.98 -31.33 -2.20
C PHE A 6 27.69 -31.29 -0.69
N SER A 7 28.10 -30.20 -0.02
CA SER A 7 27.50 -29.68 1.24
C SER A 7 27.38 -28.16 1.09
N ILE A 8 26.23 -27.63 0.66
CA ILE A 8 25.03 -27.27 1.43
C ILE A 8 25.33 -26.30 2.60
N VAL A 9 24.93 -25.05 2.34
CA VAL A 9 24.80 -23.88 3.22
C VAL A 9 23.84 -24.17 4.38
N PRO A 10 24.06 -23.57 5.56
CA PRO A 10 22.96 -22.83 6.16
C PRO A 10 23.40 -21.43 6.62
N PHE A 11 22.76 -20.43 6.01
CA PHE A 11 22.77 -19.05 6.47
C PHE A 11 22.11 -18.99 7.85
N MET A 12 22.80 -18.37 8.80
CA MET A 12 22.25 -17.93 10.06
C MET A 12 21.02 -17.04 9.80
N PHE A 13 19.83 -17.55 10.09
CA PHE A 13 18.70 -16.69 10.40
C PHE A 13 18.74 -16.40 11.90
N LEU A 14 19.16 -15.17 12.20
CA LEU A 14 19.01 -14.55 13.50
C LEU A 14 17.55 -14.67 13.94
N LEU A 15 17.39 -15.15 15.17
CA LEU A 15 16.14 -15.14 15.91
C LEU A 15 15.62 -13.70 16.03
N THR A 16 14.44 -13.41 15.51
CA THR A 16 13.54 -12.47 16.16
C THR A 16 12.61 -13.28 17.04
N ALA A 17 13.06 -13.51 18.27
CA ALA A 17 12.18 -13.76 19.38
C ALA A 17 11.30 -12.51 19.59
N CYS A 18 9.98 -12.66 19.49
CA CYS A 18 9.04 -11.81 20.21
C CYS A 18 7.92 -12.73 20.68
N GLY A 19 8.18 -13.41 21.79
CA GLY A 19 7.15 -14.06 22.59
C GLY A 19 6.49 -13.06 23.53
N GLY A 20 5.34 -13.45 24.07
CA GLY A 20 4.75 -12.79 25.23
C GLY A 20 3.24 -12.73 25.14
N GLY A 21 2.57 -13.66 25.80
CA GLY A 21 1.12 -13.67 25.92
C GLY A 21 0.58 -12.52 26.79
N GLY A 22 -0.73 -12.31 26.69
CA GLY A 22 -1.47 -11.40 27.54
C GLY A 22 -2.90 -11.25 27.03
N SER A 23 -3.84 -11.86 27.74
CA SER A 23 -5.27 -11.55 27.67
C SER A 23 -5.49 -10.05 27.77
N GLY A 24 -6.34 -9.49 26.90
CA GLY A 24 -6.66 -8.07 26.99
C GLY A 24 -7.50 -7.61 25.82
N ASP A 25 -8.71 -7.22 26.14
CA ASP A 25 -9.77 -6.80 25.26
C ASP A 25 -9.45 -5.43 24.65
N SER A 26 -9.92 -5.20 23.41
CA SER A 26 -9.93 -3.89 22.72
C SER A 26 -8.55 -3.41 22.22
N PHE A 27 -8.51 -2.84 21.02
CA PHE A 27 -7.87 -1.55 20.67
C PHE A 27 -7.83 -1.38 19.15
N ASN A 28 -8.82 -0.62 18.66
CA ASN A 28 -8.66 0.19 17.46
C ASN A 28 -7.69 1.33 17.80
N SER A 29 -6.42 1.22 17.38
CA SER A 29 -5.59 2.32 16.82
C SER A 29 -4.10 1.93 16.73
N SER A 30 -3.54 1.97 15.50
CA SER A 30 -2.09 1.94 15.18
C SER A 30 -1.36 0.60 15.07
N PHE A 31 -2.05 -0.53 14.92
CA PHE A 31 -1.35 -1.78 14.57
C PHE A 31 -0.91 -1.76 13.09
N ASN A 32 0.39 -1.88 12.83
CA ASN A 32 0.93 -2.04 11.48
C ASN A 32 1.97 -3.17 11.49
N GLY A 33 1.49 -4.42 11.42
CA GLY A 33 2.32 -5.62 11.45
C GLY A 33 2.83 -5.98 10.05
N LYS A 34 4.08 -6.41 9.96
CA LYS A 34 4.72 -6.86 8.71
C LYS A 34 4.92 -8.36 8.74
N VAL A 35 4.43 -9.07 7.72
CA VAL A 35 4.58 -10.53 7.60
C VAL A 35 5.15 -10.88 6.23
N THR A 36 6.21 -11.71 6.21
CA THR A 36 6.79 -12.20 4.95
C THR A 36 6.26 -13.59 4.64
N VAL A 37 5.61 -13.72 3.50
CA VAL A 37 4.95 -14.93 3.01
C VAL A 37 5.54 -15.27 1.65
N ASN A 38 6.17 -16.45 1.51
CA ASN A 38 6.76 -16.92 0.25
C ASN A 38 7.74 -15.91 -0.41
N GLY A 39 8.46 -15.11 0.41
CA GLY A 39 9.38 -14.06 -0.07
C GLY A 39 8.72 -12.72 -0.39
N GLN A 40 7.41 -12.56 -0.19
CA GLN A 40 6.68 -11.31 -0.37
C GLN A 40 6.29 -10.75 1.01
N GLU A 41 6.66 -9.50 1.29
CA GLU A 41 6.29 -8.82 2.54
C GLU A 41 4.86 -8.27 2.43
N TYR A 42 4.09 -8.37 3.51
CA TYR A 42 2.71 -7.91 3.63
C TYR A 42 2.59 -6.99 4.85
N GLN A 43 2.06 -5.80 4.68
CA GLN A 43 1.66 -4.87 5.73
C GLN A 43 0.20 -5.04 6.06
N CYS A 44 -0.07 -5.31 7.33
CA CYS A 44 -1.41 -5.59 7.84
C CYS A 44 -1.84 -4.46 8.79
N PRO A 45 -2.93 -3.74 8.50
CA PRO A 45 -3.40 -2.59 9.28
C PRO A 45 -4.11 -2.98 10.59
N SER A 46 -4.28 -4.27 10.86
CA SER A 46 -4.86 -4.78 12.10
C SER A 46 -4.23 -6.11 12.54
N GLN A 47 -4.22 -6.37 13.85
CA GLN A 47 -3.70 -7.61 14.43
C GLN A 47 -4.41 -8.82 13.83
N LYS A 48 -5.73 -8.74 13.66
CA LYS A 48 -6.55 -9.79 13.03
C LYS A 48 -6.09 -10.12 11.60
N THR A 49 -5.83 -9.10 10.78
CA THR A 49 -5.33 -9.31 9.40
C THR A 49 -3.92 -9.89 9.39
N TYR A 50 -3.09 -9.50 10.35
CA TYR A 50 -1.74 -10.06 10.52
C TYR A 50 -1.77 -11.52 10.96
N ASP A 51 -2.59 -11.86 11.95
CA ASP A 51 -2.71 -13.21 12.45
C ASP A 51 -3.25 -14.16 11.36
N ASN A 52 -4.23 -13.70 10.57
CA ASN A 52 -4.75 -14.43 9.41
C ASN A 52 -3.69 -14.66 8.33
N CYS A 53 -2.87 -13.64 8.04
CA CYS A 53 -1.83 -13.72 7.01
C CYS A 53 -0.57 -14.49 7.49
N SER A 54 -0.29 -14.47 8.79
CA SER A 54 0.81 -15.21 9.41
C SER A 54 0.48 -16.68 9.65
N ASN A 55 -0.80 -17.08 9.62
CA ASN A 55 -1.21 -18.45 9.83
C ASN A 55 -0.86 -19.33 8.61
N SER A 56 -0.03 -20.36 8.79
CA SER A 56 0.42 -21.21 7.68
C SER A 56 -0.60 -22.26 7.22
N SER A 57 -1.65 -22.52 8.01
CA SER A 57 -2.64 -23.57 7.72
C SER A 57 -3.89 -23.05 6.99
N ASN A 58 -4.20 -21.75 7.12
CA ASN A 58 -5.30 -21.09 6.43
C ASN A 58 -4.92 -19.63 6.13
N ARG A 59 -3.85 -19.47 5.34
CA ARG A 59 -3.20 -18.19 5.09
C ARG A 59 -4.13 -17.26 4.29
N ASP A 60 -4.65 -16.24 4.95
CA ASP A 60 -5.49 -15.21 4.33
C ASP A 60 -4.88 -13.82 4.53
N CYS A 61 -4.23 -13.33 3.48
CA CYS A 61 -3.59 -12.02 3.43
C CYS A 61 -4.44 -10.96 2.71
N SER A 62 -5.72 -11.25 2.41
CA SER A 62 -6.60 -10.37 1.64
C SER A 62 -6.85 -9.01 2.30
N GLY A 63 -6.69 -8.95 3.63
CA GLY A 63 -6.76 -7.72 4.43
C GLY A 63 -5.42 -7.00 4.63
N CYS A 64 -4.33 -7.49 4.02
CA CYS A 64 -3.00 -6.91 4.09
C CYS A 64 -2.54 -6.43 2.71
N THR A 65 -1.73 -5.38 2.67
CA THR A 65 -1.12 -4.84 1.45
C THR A 65 0.27 -5.41 1.23
N THR A 66 0.65 -5.78 0.01
CA THR A 66 1.98 -6.36 -0.26
C THR A 66 3.04 -5.30 -0.54
N ASP A 67 4.31 -5.61 -0.25
CA ASP A 67 5.47 -4.78 -0.60
C ASP A 67 5.67 -4.68 -2.12
N SER A 68 5.04 -5.58 -2.88
CA SER A 68 4.89 -5.49 -4.34
C SER A 68 4.00 -4.31 -4.76
N ASP A 69 3.07 -3.86 -3.90
CA ASP A 69 2.35 -2.57 -4.06
C ASP A 69 3.19 -1.38 -3.56
N THR A 70 4.11 -1.59 -2.62
CA THR A 70 5.04 -0.57 -2.10
C THR A 70 6.19 -0.28 -3.08
N ASN A 71 6.63 -1.29 -3.84
CA ASN A 71 7.60 -1.22 -4.94
C ASN A 71 6.92 -1.23 -6.33
N GLY A 72 5.61 -1.02 -6.39
CA GLY A 72 4.91 -0.80 -7.66
C GLY A 72 5.48 0.42 -8.34
N SER A 73 5.64 0.38 -9.67
CA SER A 73 6.13 1.50 -10.47
C SER A 73 5.52 2.82 -10.00
N THR A 74 6.37 3.83 -9.77
CA THR A 74 5.92 5.15 -9.33
C THR A 74 4.86 5.68 -10.29
N ILE A 75 3.83 6.31 -9.75
CA ILE A 75 2.80 6.98 -10.53
C ILE A 75 3.47 8.13 -11.29
N THR A 76 3.65 7.93 -12.60
CA THR A 76 4.26 8.90 -13.52
C THR A 76 3.26 9.44 -14.54
N SER A 77 2.11 8.76 -14.70
CA SER A 77 1.06 9.17 -15.61
C SER A 77 0.48 10.52 -15.18
N ALA A 78 0.19 11.40 -16.13
CA ALA A 78 -0.50 12.66 -15.86
C ALA A 78 -2.01 12.42 -15.80
N CYS A 79 -2.72 13.18 -14.95
CA CYS A 79 -4.17 13.07 -14.86
C CYS A 79 -4.82 13.58 -16.16
N THR A 80 -5.80 12.84 -16.65
CA THR A 80 -6.58 13.25 -17.82
C THR A 80 -7.66 14.24 -17.39
N ALA A 81 -7.69 15.41 -18.04
CA ALA A 81 -8.75 16.37 -17.88
C ALA A 81 -9.95 15.99 -18.75
N THR A 82 -11.14 15.87 -18.16
CA THR A 82 -12.39 15.61 -18.91
C THR A 82 -13.15 16.87 -19.30
N ALA A 83 -12.87 17.98 -18.62
CA ALA A 83 -13.31 19.33 -18.95
C ALA A 83 -12.18 20.29 -18.55
N SER A 84 -12.22 21.57 -18.97
CA SER A 84 -11.09 22.50 -18.79
C SER A 84 -10.51 22.59 -17.38
N ASN A 85 -11.26 22.21 -16.33
CA ASN A 85 -10.80 22.23 -14.93
C ASN A 85 -11.19 20.98 -14.12
N ILE A 86 -11.57 19.86 -14.75
CA ILE A 86 -11.95 18.63 -14.03
C ILE A 86 -11.01 17.49 -14.43
N TYR A 87 -10.27 16.97 -13.46
CA TYR A 87 -9.39 15.82 -13.62
C TYR A 87 -10.03 14.58 -13.02
N GLN A 88 -10.03 13.51 -13.79
CA GLN A 88 -10.45 12.20 -13.32
C GLN A 88 -9.23 11.38 -12.90
N VAL A 89 -9.24 10.97 -11.65
CA VAL A 89 -8.22 10.12 -11.05
C VAL A 89 -8.71 8.68 -11.09
N THR A 90 -7.90 7.77 -11.59
CA THR A 90 -8.24 6.34 -11.66
C THR A 90 -7.63 5.57 -10.47
N GLN A 91 -7.90 4.27 -10.42
CA GLN A 91 -7.26 3.39 -9.45
C GLN A 91 -5.78 3.17 -9.73
N ASP A 92 -5.30 3.39 -10.95
CA ASP A 92 -3.86 3.35 -11.27
C ASP A 92 -3.13 4.60 -10.76
N GLY A 93 -3.90 5.66 -10.49
CA GLY A 93 -3.41 6.93 -10.02
C GLY A 93 -2.81 7.79 -11.13
N CYS A 94 -2.66 9.07 -10.83
CA CYS A 94 -2.11 10.04 -11.76
C CYS A 94 -1.52 11.24 -11.03
N THR A 95 -0.71 12.01 -11.74
CA THR A 95 -0.09 13.24 -11.25
C THR A 95 -0.76 14.45 -11.90
N VAL A 96 -1.01 15.49 -11.10
CA VAL A 96 -1.50 16.78 -11.58
C VAL A 96 -0.55 17.87 -11.12
N ASN A 97 -0.31 18.84 -11.99
CA ASN A 97 0.56 19.97 -11.69
C ASN A 97 -0.30 21.20 -11.40
N PHE A 98 -0.28 21.67 -10.15
CA PHE A 98 -0.87 22.95 -9.79
C PHE A 98 0.19 24.04 -9.78
N SER A 99 -0.24 25.30 -9.87
CA SER A 99 0.63 26.46 -9.65
C SER A 99 1.33 26.44 -8.29
N THR A 100 0.73 25.78 -7.30
CA THR A 100 1.25 25.63 -5.93
C THR A 100 2.11 24.38 -5.74
N GLY A 101 2.26 23.54 -6.76
CA GLY A 101 3.06 22.31 -6.70
C GLY A 101 2.37 21.12 -7.34
N LYS A 102 3.10 20.00 -7.45
CA LYS A 102 2.57 18.76 -8.00
C LYS A 102 1.83 17.96 -6.93
N GLN A 103 0.77 17.28 -7.33
CA GLN A 103 0.02 16.35 -6.48
C GLN A 103 -0.09 15.01 -7.19
N THR A 104 0.02 13.93 -6.43
CA THR A 104 -0.24 12.58 -6.91
C THR A 104 -1.53 12.09 -6.29
N GLY A 105 -2.46 11.65 -7.12
CA GLY A 105 -3.77 11.13 -6.71
C GLY A 105 -3.93 9.67 -7.05
N VAL A 106 -4.68 8.93 -6.23
CA VAL A 106 -5.17 7.58 -6.52
C VAL A 106 -6.59 7.42 -6.00
N CYS A 107 -7.42 6.66 -6.71
CA CYS A 107 -8.74 6.28 -6.22
C CYS A 107 -8.74 4.91 -5.54
N VAL A 108 -9.22 4.90 -4.30
CA VAL A 108 -9.31 3.70 -3.46
C VAL A 108 -10.74 3.57 -2.98
N SER A 109 -11.44 2.52 -3.42
CA SER A 109 -12.82 2.24 -3.02
C SER A 109 -13.77 3.44 -3.20
N GLY A 110 -13.62 4.18 -4.32
CA GLY A 110 -14.42 5.36 -4.64
C GLY A 110 -14.00 6.66 -3.92
N SER A 111 -13.07 6.58 -2.95
CA SER A 111 -12.48 7.76 -2.31
C SER A 111 -11.19 8.19 -3.00
N LEU A 112 -11.04 9.49 -3.22
CA LEU A 112 -9.81 10.07 -3.74
C LEU A 112 -8.78 10.20 -2.63
N ARG A 113 -7.58 9.66 -2.87
CA ARG A 113 -6.39 9.85 -2.03
C ARG A 113 -5.43 10.79 -2.73
N LEU A 114 -4.91 11.80 -2.04
CA LEU A 114 -3.96 12.77 -2.59
C LEU A 114 -2.74 12.93 -1.70
N LEU A 115 -1.56 12.94 -2.32
CA LEU A 115 -0.30 13.18 -1.66
C LEU A 115 0.49 14.26 -2.43
N SER A 116 1.01 15.23 -1.71
CA SER A 116 1.77 16.34 -2.30
C SER A 116 3.16 15.89 -2.74
N GLY A 117 3.49 16.13 -4.01
CA GLY A 117 4.70 15.66 -4.67
C GLY A 117 4.43 14.66 -5.80
N THR A 118 5.51 14.05 -6.30
CA THR A 118 5.52 13.02 -7.37
C THR A 118 6.54 11.93 -7.04
N GLY A 119 6.54 10.86 -7.82
CA GLY A 119 7.44 9.72 -7.56
C GLY A 119 6.93 8.81 -6.45
N PHE A 120 5.63 8.92 -6.12
CA PHE A 120 4.99 8.05 -5.16
C PHE A 120 4.41 6.81 -5.85
N THR A 121 4.45 5.69 -5.16
CA THR A 121 3.76 4.48 -5.55
C THR A 121 2.30 4.53 -5.15
N LYS A 122 1.47 3.68 -5.75
CA LYS A 122 0.04 3.57 -5.41
C LYS A 122 -0.18 3.33 -3.92
N ALA A 123 0.62 2.45 -3.30
CA ALA A 123 0.55 2.17 -1.87
C ALA A 123 0.91 3.39 -1.01
N GLN A 124 1.94 4.15 -1.39
CA GLN A 124 2.34 5.36 -0.67
C GLN A 124 1.22 6.40 -0.67
N VAL A 125 0.62 6.67 -1.83
CA VAL A 125 -0.51 7.62 -1.91
C VAL A 125 -1.75 7.09 -1.18
N SER A 126 -2.00 5.77 -1.22
CA SER A 126 -3.17 5.17 -0.55
C SER A 126 -3.05 5.22 0.98
N SER A 127 -1.85 5.00 1.51
CA SER A 127 -1.58 4.93 2.95
C SER A 127 -1.31 6.29 3.60
N GLN A 128 -0.60 7.19 2.90
CA GLN A 128 -0.18 8.49 3.43
C GLN A 128 -0.99 9.65 2.88
N GLY A 129 -1.74 9.44 1.79
CA GLY A 129 -2.52 10.49 1.14
C GLY A 129 -3.78 10.86 1.91
N ALA A 130 -4.10 12.15 1.87
CA ALA A 130 -5.34 12.71 2.40
C ALA A 130 -6.54 12.13 1.64
N SER A 131 -7.59 11.72 2.37
CA SER A 131 -8.78 11.07 1.82
C SER A 131 -9.92 12.05 1.58
N PHE A 132 -10.55 11.96 0.42
CA PHE A 132 -11.69 12.77 0.02
C PHE A 132 -12.77 11.86 -0.58
N ALA A 133 -13.92 11.77 0.09
CA ALA A 133 -15.00 10.85 -0.31
C ALA A 133 -15.61 11.16 -1.69
N ASN A 134 -15.68 12.45 -2.06
CA ASN A 134 -16.30 12.90 -3.33
C ASN A 134 -15.33 13.67 -4.24
N GLY A 135 -14.03 13.55 -3.99
CA GLY A 135 -13.01 14.39 -4.61
C GLY A 135 -12.80 15.73 -3.90
N VAL A 136 -11.94 16.58 -4.48
CA VAL A 136 -11.55 17.88 -3.92
C VAL A 136 -11.40 18.91 -5.03
N THR A 137 -11.64 20.18 -4.71
CA THR A 137 -11.32 21.30 -5.61
C THR A 137 -10.17 22.11 -5.03
N ILE A 138 -9.09 22.23 -5.79
CA ILE A 138 -7.87 22.95 -5.42
C ILE A 138 -7.64 24.03 -6.48
N ASN A 139 -7.62 25.30 -6.08
CA ASN A 139 -7.36 26.43 -6.99
C ASN A 139 -8.25 26.45 -8.25
N GLY A 140 -9.55 26.12 -8.09
CA GLY A 140 -10.51 26.09 -9.20
C GLY A 140 -10.47 24.82 -10.06
N VAL A 141 -9.56 23.89 -9.77
CA VAL A 141 -9.45 22.59 -10.44
C VAL A 141 -10.05 21.51 -9.56
N SER A 142 -11.04 20.78 -10.08
CA SER A 142 -11.65 19.65 -9.39
C SER A 142 -10.95 18.35 -9.74
N LEU A 143 -10.46 17.64 -8.73
CA LEU A 143 -10.00 16.26 -8.80
C LEU A 143 -11.11 15.37 -8.24
N ARG A 144 -11.51 14.35 -9.00
CA ARG A 144 -12.49 13.37 -8.53
C ARG A 144 -12.14 11.99 -9.04
N CYS A 145 -12.63 10.96 -8.37
CA CYS A 145 -12.49 9.61 -8.89
C CYS A 145 -13.28 9.45 -10.18
N SER A 146 -12.65 8.79 -11.15
CA SER A 146 -13.37 8.27 -12.31
C SER A 146 -14.38 7.26 -11.79
N LEU A 147 -15.67 7.56 -11.97
CA LEU A 147 -16.72 6.57 -11.83
C LEU A 147 -16.55 5.64 -13.03
N ASN A 148 -16.04 4.43 -12.79
CA ASN A 148 -16.01 3.38 -13.79
C ASN A 148 -17.40 2.76 -13.87
#